data_AF-A0A3M1IYE0-F1
#
_entry.id   AF-A0A3M1IYE0-F1
#
_cell.length_a   1.000
_cell.length_b   1.000
_cell.length_c   1.000
_cell.angle_alpha   90.00
_cell.angle_beta   90.00
_cell.angle_gamma   90.00
#
_symmetry.space_group_name_H-M   'P 1'
#
loop_
_entity.id
_entity.type
_entity.pdbx_description
1 polymer ?
#
loop_
_entity_poly.entity_id
_entity_poly.type
_entity_poly.pdbx_seq_one_letter_code
_entity_poly.pdbx_strand_id
1 'polypeptide(L)'
;VFISSDGKYSANAERAEFDKGTPPQEELLPPEEVYTPNCKTIAEVADFLGVPQTRTVKAVFYIAENETEDFIFVVIRGDLPVNEVKLSNALGGLRFRPATDEEIVAVGAVPGYASPLGLNKDLGGGRKIIIVADDSAVNFPNLVGGANKPEHHLKNTNAGRDYQPDIVADIALARHGDKCVGSDATLVLHRGIEVGHCFKLGKRYSEPMGITFLDENGKATVPIMGSYGIGVGRLMAAVVEQHHDDHGIIWPESLAPFDVHLVSLAKKATDEVGQAAEELYQELQIAGLDVLFDDRKESPGVKFSDADLIGVPWRITISARSLKNGGVELKHRREADRQIIPLDEIVDFLVDKLWE
;
A
#
# COMPACT_ATOMS: atom_id res chain seq x y z
N VAL A 1 -3.75 2.21 0.34
CA VAL A 1 -4.17 2.47 1.75
C VAL A 1 -5.56 3.04 1.71
N PHE A 2 -6.49 2.49 2.48
CA PHE A 2 -7.79 3.10 2.70
C PHE A 2 -7.71 4.08 3.86
N ILE A 3 -8.30 5.26 3.69
CA ILE A 3 -8.46 6.27 4.73
C ILE A 3 -9.95 6.64 4.77
N SER A 4 -10.57 6.68 5.95
CA SER A 4 -11.96 7.14 6.06
C SER A 4 -12.08 8.63 5.74
N SER A 5 -13.23 9.05 5.22
CA SER A 5 -13.48 10.46 4.86
C SER A 5 -13.40 11.43 6.05
N ASP A 6 -13.48 10.94 7.29
CA ASP A 6 -13.30 11.72 8.52
C ASP A 6 -11.88 11.63 9.11
N GLY A 7 -10.97 10.89 8.47
CA GLY A 7 -9.57 10.73 8.85
C GLY A 7 -9.30 9.86 10.08
N LYS A 8 -10.31 9.21 10.67
CA LYS A 8 -10.17 8.44 11.93
C LYS A 8 -9.75 6.99 11.72
N TYR A 9 -9.94 6.45 10.52
CA TYR A 9 -9.56 5.10 10.17
C TYR A 9 -8.55 5.10 9.03
N SER A 10 -7.49 4.30 9.15
CA SER A 10 -6.59 4.02 8.04
C SER A 10 -6.07 2.59 8.10
N ALA A 11 -6.01 1.94 6.94
CA ALA A 11 -5.50 0.58 6.83
C ALA A 11 -4.94 0.30 5.43
N ASN A 12 -3.96 -0.59 5.34
CA ASN A 12 -3.60 -1.18 4.05
C ASN A 12 -4.82 -1.95 3.49
N ALA A 13 -4.99 -2.01 2.16
CA ALA A 13 -6.06 -2.78 1.52
C ALA A 13 -6.09 -4.25 1.97
N GLU A 14 -4.92 -4.82 2.27
CA GLU A 14 -4.75 -6.17 2.81
C GLU A 14 -5.36 -6.38 4.21
N ARG A 15 -5.63 -5.29 4.94
CA ARG A 15 -6.15 -5.30 6.33
C ARG A 15 -7.43 -4.50 6.51
N ALA A 16 -7.85 -3.72 5.51
CA ALA A 16 -8.96 -2.79 5.64
C ALA A 16 -10.27 -3.53 5.91
N GLU A 17 -10.95 -3.13 6.97
CA GLU A 17 -12.28 -3.57 7.38
C GLU A 17 -13.30 -2.54 6.91
N PHE A 18 -14.49 -2.99 6.56
CA PHE A 18 -15.57 -2.14 6.06
C PHE A 18 -16.93 -2.70 6.49
N ASP A 19 -17.93 -1.83 6.56
CA ASP A 19 -19.30 -2.22 6.84
C ASP A 19 -19.90 -2.90 5.60
N LYS A 20 -20.23 -4.19 5.74
CA LYS A 20 -20.84 -5.02 4.69
C LYS A 20 -22.36 -4.83 4.62
N GLY A 21 -22.93 -3.97 5.46
CA GLY A 21 -24.37 -3.74 5.60
C GLY A 21 -24.99 -4.61 6.69
N THR A 22 -26.19 -4.23 7.13
CA THR A 22 -26.95 -4.97 8.14
C THR A 22 -27.65 -6.18 7.53
N PRO A 23 -27.46 -7.40 8.05
CA PRO A 23 -28.23 -8.55 7.62
C PRO A 23 -29.74 -8.34 7.84
N PRO A 24 -30.60 -8.69 6.86
CA PRO A 24 -32.04 -8.59 7.04
C PRO A 24 -32.53 -9.59 8.09
N GLN A 25 -33.53 -9.19 8.87
CA GLN A 25 -34.27 -10.10 9.74
C GLN A 25 -35.39 -10.76 8.95
N GLU A 26 -35.15 -11.97 8.48
CA GLU A 26 -36.11 -12.77 7.72
C GLU A 26 -36.08 -14.23 8.17
N GLU A 27 -37.19 -14.93 7.98
CA GLU A 27 -37.26 -16.36 8.27
C GLU A 27 -36.42 -17.16 7.26
N LEU A 28 -35.83 -18.27 7.74
CA LEU A 28 -35.09 -19.17 6.86
C LEU A 28 -36.05 -19.96 5.98
N LEU A 29 -35.99 -19.72 4.67
CA LEU A 29 -36.84 -20.40 3.69
C LEU A 29 -36.21 -21.74 3.26
N PRO A 30 -37.00 -22.77 2.91
CA PRO A 30 -36.46 -24.01 2.39
C PRO A 30 -35.58 -23.79 1.14
N PRO A 31 -34.46 -24.54 0.98
CA PRO A 31 -33.69 -24.50 -0.25
C PRO A 31 -34.55 -24.85 -1.47
N GLU A 32 -34.40 -24.09 -2.54
CA GLU A 32 -35.14 -24.27 -3.80
C GLU A 32 -34.16 -24.27 -4.97
N GLU A 33 -34.08 -25.38 -5.69
CA GLU A 33 -33.26 -25.47 -6.91
C GLU A 33 -33.97 -24.75 -8.05
N VAL A 34 -33.26 -23.89 -8.77
CA VAL A 34 -33.78 -23.09 -9.87
C VAL A 34 -32.90 -23.25 -11.09
N TYR A 35 -33.53 -23.46 -12.25
CA TYR A 35 -32.86 -23.51 -13.54
C TYR A 35 -32.41 -22.11 -13.97
N THR A 36 -31.12 -21.96 -14.21
CA THR A 36 -30.41 -20.70 -14.55
C THR A 36 -29.46 -20.97 -15.74
N PRO A 37 -29.98 -21.13 -16.95
CA PRO A 37 -29.18 -21.47 -18.12
C PRO A 37 -28.14 -20.38 -18.42
N ASN A 38 -26.92 -20.80 -18.74
CA ASN A 38 -25.81 -19.91 -19.11
C ASN A 38 -25.43 -18.82 -18.09
N CYS A 39 -25.89 -18.91 -16.83
CA CYS A 39 -25.54 -17.97 -15.78
C CYS A 39 -24.32 -18.50 -15.01
N LYS A 40 -23.11 -18.04 -15.33
CA LYS A 40 -21.86 -18.50 -14.68
C LYS A 40 -21.23 -17.45 -13.76
N THR A 41 -21.64 -16.20 -13.88
CA THR A 41 -21.16 -15.08 -13.09
C THR A 41 -22.22 -14.59 -12.11
N ILE A 42 -21.77 -13.88 -11.07
CA ILE A 42 -22.68 -13.28 -10.08
C ILE A 42 -23.62 -12.26 -10.71
N ALA A 43 -23.15 -11.47 -11.68
CA ALA A 43 -23.99 -10.51 -12.38
C ALA A 43 -25.10 -11.22 -13.17
N GLU A 44 -24.76 -12.26 -13.93
CA GLU A 44 -25.72 -13.02 -14.74
C GLU A 44 -26.82 -13.67 -13.89
N VAL A 45 -26.45 -14.34 -12.79
CA VAL A 45 -27.46 -15.00 -11.92
C VAL A 45 -28.32 -13.98 -11.17
N ALA A 46 -27.74 -12.86 -10.72
CA ALA A 46 -28.47 -11.79 -10.05
C ALA A 46 -29.52 -11.18 -10.98
N ASP A 47 -29.11 -10.84 -12.20
CA ASP A 47 -30.00 -10.26 -13.23
C ASP A 47 -31.08 -11.26 -13.66
N PHE A 48 -30.72 -12.53 -13.87
CA PHE A 48 -31.66 -13.57 -14.29
C PHE A 48 -32.75 -13.83 -13.25
N LEU A 49 -32.42 -13.81 -11.96
CA LEU A 49 -33.37 -14.06 -10.87
C LEU A 49 -34.02 -12.79 -10.31
N GLY A 50 -33.61 -11.61 -10.78
CA GLY A 50 -34.14 -10.33 -10.31
C GLY A 50 -33.78 -10.03 -8.85
N VAL A 51 -32.59 -10.42 -8.40
CA VAL A 51 -32.09 -10.18 -7.03
C VAL A 51 -30.82 -9.33 -7.08
N PRO A 52 -30.54 -8.48 -6.08
CA PRO A 52 -29.27 -7.75 -6.05
C PRO A 52 -28.10 -8.72 -5.78
N GLN A 53 -26.88 -8.37 -6.22
CA GLN A 53 -25.69 -9.20 -6.00
C GLN A 53 -25.36 -9.42 -4.51
N THR A 54 -25.87 -8.55 -3.61
CA THR A 54 -25.79 -8.74 -2.15
C THR A 54 -26.67 -9.88 -1.63
N ARG A 55 -27.54 -10.45 -2.47
CA ARG A 55 -28.38 -11.61 -2.19
C ARG A 55 -27.88 -12.88 -2.86
N THR A 56 -26.66 -12.85 -3.41
CA THR A 56 -25.99 -14.03 -3.96
C THR A 56 -24.76 -14.37 -3.13
N VAL A 57 -24.30 -15.60 -3.25
CA VAL A 57 -23.06 -16.10 -2.66
C VAL A 57 -22.27 -16.82 -3.75
N LYS A 58 -20.95 -16.63 -3.76
CA LYS A 58 -20.07 -17.30 -4.72
C LYS A 58 -19.04 -18.15 -4.01
N ALA A 59 -18.52 -19.09 -4.77
CA ALA A 59 -17.42 -19.95 -4.38
C ALA A 59 -16.13 -19.54 -5.11
N VAL A 60 -15.01 -19.50 -4.39
CA VAL A 60 -13.66 -19.25 -4.95
C VAL A 60 -12.73 -20.36 -4.44
N PHE A 61 -11.81 -20.82 -5.29
CA PHE A 61 -11.09 -22.07 -5.05
C PHE A 61 -9.58 -21.87 -5.06
N TYR A 62 -8.94 -22.44 -4.05
CA TYR A 62 -7.48 -22.43 -3.94
C TYR A 62 -6.95 -23.82 -3.56
N ILE A 63 -5.69 -24.07 -3.85
CA ILE A 63 -4.94 -25.25 -3.40
C ILE A 63 -3.85 -24.76 -2.46
N ALA A 64 -3.77 -25.37 -1.27
CA ALA A 64 -2.70 -25.10 -0.32
C ALA A 64 -1.34 -25.46 -0.91
N GLU A 65 -0.36 -24.56 -0.77
CA GLU A 65 1.03 -24.82 -1.17
C GLU A 65 1.80 -25.42 0.01
N ASN A 66 1.47 -26.66 0.34
CA ASN A 66 2.11 -27.45 1.40
C ASN A 66 2.14 -28.95 1.00
N GLU A 67 2.63 -29.81 1.89
CA GLU A 67 2.70 -31.26 1.61
C GLU A 67 1.34 -31.93 1.45
N THR A 68 0.28 -31.38 2.05
CA THR A 68 -1.06 -31.96 1.96
C THR A 68 -1.78 -31.55 0.69
N GLU A 69 -1.55 -30.36 0.13
CA GLU A 69 -2.30 -29.82 -1.03
C GLU A 69 -3.83 -29.85 -0.80
N ASP A 70 -4.24 -29.42 0.39
CA ASP A 70 -5.64 -29.29 0.78
C ASP A 70 -6.38 -28.32 -0.15
N PHE A 71 -7.63 -28.68 -0.49
CA PHE A 71 -8.50 -27.85 -1.32
C PHE A 71 -9.22 -26.83 -0.45
N ILE A 72 -8.98 -25.55 -0.68
CA ILE A 72 -9.59 -24.45 0.06
C ILE A 72 -10.81 -23.96 -0.71
N PHE A 73 -11.99 -24.24 -0.15
CA PHE A 73 -13.28 -23.83 -0.71
C PHE A 73 -13.74 -22.56 0.00
N VAL A 74 -13.60 -21.42 -0.66
CA VAL A 74 -13.99 -20.12 -0.11
C VAL A 74 -15.42 -19.80 -0.46
N VAL A 75 -16.22 -19.37 0.52
CA VAL A 75 -17.62 -18.96 0.34
C VAL A 75 -17.77 -17.51 0.78
N ILE A 76 -18.18 -16.63 -0.13
CA ILE A 76 -18.27 -15.18 0.14
C ILE A 76 -19.47 -14.58 -0.61
N ARG A 77 -20.08 -13.51 -0.07
CA ARG A 77 -21.18 -12.81 -0.73
C ARG A 77 -20.77 -12.35 -2.13
N GLY A 78 -21.69 -12.47 -3.10
CA GLY A 78 -21.37 -12.41 -4.52
C GLY A 78 -20.73 -11.10 -4.97
N ASP A 79 -21.16 -9.97 -4.40
CA ASP A 79 -20.67 -8.62 -4.67
C ASP A 79 -19.25 -8.36 -4.13
N LEU A 80 -18.73 -9.22 -3.24
CA LEU A 80 -17.48 -8.97 -2.53
C LEU A 80 -16.31 -9.75 -3.15
N PRO A 81 -15.15 -9.10 -3.41
CA PRO A 81 -13.92 -9.80 -3.78
C PRO A 81 -13.26 -10.46 -2.56
N VAL A 82 -12.54 -11.56 -2.78
CA VAL A 82 -11.73 -12.21 -1.74
C VAL A 82 -10.45 -11.41 -1.52
N ASN A 83 -10.09 -11.21 -0.25
CA ASN A 83 -8.80 -10.70 0.19
C ASN A 83 -7.91 -11.88 0.57
N GLU A 84 -6.98 -12.24 -0.30
CA GLU A 84 -6.12 -13.41 -0.12
C GLU A 84 -5.18 -13.27 1.09
N VAL A 85 -4.79 -12.05 1.47
CA VAL A 85 -3.99 -11.84 2.68
C VAL A 85 -4.81 -12.14 3.94
N LYS A 86 -6.06 -11.69 4.00
CA LYS A 86 -6.97 -12.03 5.11
C LYS A 86 -7.25 -13.54 5.14
N LEU A 87 -7.50 -14.17 3.98
CA LEU A 87 -7.68 -15.62 3.86
C LEU A 87 -6.47 -16.40 4.37
N SER A 88 -5.26 -16.01 3.95
CA SER A 88 -4.01 -16.62 4.43
C SER A 88 -3.87 -16.48 5.95
N ASN A 89 -4.15 -15.30 6.51
CA ASN A 89 -4.11 -15.09 7.96
C ASN A 89 -5.13 -15.98 8.70
N ALA A 90 -6.35 -16.13 8.18
CA ALA A 90 -7.38 -17.02 8.74
C ALA A 90 -6.95 -18.50 8.71
N LEU A 91 -6.12 -18.88 7.73
CA LEU A 91 -5.50 -20.19 7.58
C LEU A 91 -4.14 -20.32 8.30
N GLY A 92 -3.79 -19.38 9.18
CA GLY A 92 -2.54 -19.44 9.96
C GLY A 92 -1.28 -19.05 9.19
N GLY A 93 -1.42 -18.23 8.13
CA GLY A 93 -0.32 -17.80 7.25
C GLY A 93 0.00 -18.80 6.13
N LEU A 94 -0.92 -19.72 5.85
CA LEU A 94 -0.80 -20.69 4.77
C LEU A 94 -0.73 -19.99 3.41
N ARG A 95 0.19 -20.44 2.55
CA ARG A 95 0.25 -20.03 1.14
C ARG A 95 -0.63 -20.94 0.29
N PHE A 96 -1.16 -20.40 -0.78
CA PHE A 96 -2.04 -21.12 -1.69
C PHE A 96 -2.01 -20.48 -3.07
N ARG A 97 -2.46 -21.24 -4.07
CA ARG A 97 -2.65 -20.80 -5.46
C ARG A 97 -4.10 -21.01 -5.89
N PRO A 98 -4.59 -20.30 -6.91
CA PRO A 98 -5.89 -20.62 -7.51
C PRO A 98 -5.95 -22.10 -7.95
N ALA A 99 -7.09 -22.73 -7.75
CA ALA A 99 -7.34 -24.08 -8.24
C ALA A 99 -7.65 -24.05 -9.76
N THR A 100 -7.27 -25.11 -10.48
CA THR A 100 -7.67 -25.29 -11.88
C THR A 100 -9.08 -25.87 -11.98
N ASP A 101 -9.70 -25.77 -13.16
CA ASP A 101 -11.02 -26.36 -13.41
C ASP A 101 -11.04 -27.87 -13.17
N GLU A 102 -9.96 -28.57 -13.52
CA GLU A 102 -9.82 -30.01 -13.26
C GLU A 102 -9.81 -30.32 -11.76
N GLU A 103 -9.12 -29.51 -10.96
CA GLU A 103 -9.07 -29.66 -9.50
C GLU A 103 -10.44 -29.38 -8.86
N ILE A 104 -11.17 -28.38 -9.37
CA ILE A 104 -12.52 -28.04 -8.92
C ILE A 104 -13.50 -29.19 -9.24
N VAL A 105 -13.44 -29.75 -10.45
CA VAL A 105 -14.29 -30.88 -10.85
C VAL A 105 -13.94 -32.13 -10.06
N ALA A 106 -12.66 -32.37 -9.77
CA ALA A 106 -12.20 -33.54 -9.01
C ALA A 106 -12.78 -33.59 -7.58
N VAL A 107 -13.10 -32.45 -6.97
CA VAL A 107 -13.75 -32.40 -5.65
C VAL A 107 -15.28 -32.46 -5.71
N GLY A 108 -15.86 -32.59 -6.91
CA GLY A 108 -17.31 -32.67 -7.12
C GLY A 108 -18.01 -31.31 -7.24
N ALA A 109 -17.25 -30.21 -7.34
CA ALA A 109 -17.80 -28.88 -7.57
C ALA A 109 -17.94 -28.61 -9.08
N VAL A 110 -18.87 -27.71 -9.45
CA VAL A 110 -19.12 -27.35 -10.84
C VAL A 110 -18.78 -25.88 -11.07
N PRO A 111 -17.71 -25.53 -11.82
CA PRO A 111 -17.35 -24.14 -12.09
C PRO A 111 -18.55 -23.31 -12.60
N GLY A 112 -18.76 -22.14 -12.00
CA GLY A 112 -19.92 -21.27 -12.27
C GLY A 112 -21.23 -21.66 -11.56
N TYR A 113 -21.31 -22.87 -11.00
CA TYR A 113 -22.50 -23.39 -10.28
C TYR A 113 -22.11 -24.09 -8.98
N ALA A 114 -20.94 -23.79 -8.44
CA ALA A 114 -20.34 -24.52 -7.33
C ALA A 114 -20.92 -24.12 -5.97
N SER A 115 -20.92 -25.09 -5.05
CA SER A 115 -21.51 -24.98 -3.73
C SER A 115 -20.77 -25.87 -2.72
N PRO A 116 -20.71 -25.48 -1.44
CA PRO A 116 -20.19 -26.36 -0.41
C PRO A 116 -21.13 -27.54 -0.08
N LEU A 117 -22.37 -27.53 -0.58
CA LEU A 117 -23.38 -28.54 -0.27
C LEU A 117 -23.04 -29.89 -0.91
N GLY A 118 -23.06 -30.95 -0.09
CA GLY A 118 -22.93 -32.33 -0.56
C GLY A 118 -21.51 -32.74 -0.99
N LEU A 119 -20.50 -31.91 -0.73
CA LEU A 119 -19.11 -32.25 -1.02
C LEU A 119 -18.53 -33.22 0.02
N ASN A 120 -17.71 -34.16 -0.44
CA ASN A 120 -16.95 -35.03 0.45
C ASN A 120 -15.72 -34.27 0.98
N LYS A 121 -15.65 -34.06 2.30
CA LYS A 121 -14.53 -33.35 2.92
C LYS A 121 -13.22 -34.13 2.91
N ASP A 122 -13.26 -35.45 2.84
CA ASP A 122 -12.06 -36.30 2.77
C ASP A 122 -11.80 -36.70 1.31
N LEU A 123 -10.69 -36.22 0.75
CA LEU A 123 -10.28 -36.49 -0.63
C LEU A 123 -9.36 -37.72 -0.74
N GLY A 124 -9.05 -38.37 0.38
CA GLY A 124 -8.09 -39.47 0.46
C GLY A 124 -6.63 -38.98 0.43
N GLY A 125 -5.70 -39.87 0.81
CA GLY A 125 -4.27 -39.55 0.78
C GLY A 125 -3.83 -38.44 1.75
N GLY A 126 -4.64 -38.15 2.78
CA GLY A 126 -4.39 -37.06 3.73
C GLY A 126 -4.90 -35.69 3.29
N ARG A 127 -5.51 -35.59 2.10
CA ARG A 127 -6.10 -34.38 1.53
C ARG A 127 -7.52 -34.16 2.02
N LYS A 128 -7.87 -32.91 2.27
CA LYS A 128 -9.24 -32.53 2.62
C LYS A 128 -9.70 -31.26 1.92
N ILE A 129 -11.02 -31.06 1.94
CA ILE A 129 -11.64 -29.77 1.64
C ILE A 129 -11.73 -28.97 2.93
N ILE A 130 -11.19 -27.75 2.92
CA ILE A 130 -11.33 -26.75 4.00
C ILE A 130 -12.30 -25.68 3.51
N ILE A 131 -13.48 -25.61 4.12
CA ILE A 131 -14.49 -24.61 3.78
C ILE A 131 -14.24 -23.35 4.63
N VAL A 132 -13.87 -22.26 3.97
CA VAL A 132 -13.67 -20.95 4.61
C VAL A 132 -14.80 -20.03 4.16
N ALA A 133 -15.63 -19.55 5.10
CA ALA A 133 -16.70 -18.62 4.79
C ALA A 133 -16.37 -17.20 5.27
N ASP A 134 -16.64 -16.21 4.42
CA ASP A 134 -16.69 -14.82 4.86
C ASP A 134 -17.88 -14.62 5.80
N ASP A 135 -17.73 -13.74 6.79
CA ASP A 135 -18.84 -13.37 7.68
C ASP A 135 -20.09 -12.89 6.91
N SER A 136 -19.95 -12.30 5.72
CA SER A 136 -21.07 -11.90 4.87
C SER A 136 -21.86 -13.07 4.30
N ALA A 137 -21.22 -14.22 4.08
CA ALA A 137 -21.90 -15.43 3.62
C ALA A 137 -22.60 -16.17 4.77
N VAL A 138 -22.15 -15.96 6.01
CA VAL A 138 -22.73 -16.59 7.21
C VAL A 138 -23.86 -15.75 7.79
N ASN A 139 -23.69 -14.43 7.84
CA ASN A 139 -24.62 -13.54 8.54
C ASN A 139 -25.85 -13.19 7.70
N PHE A 140 -25.78 -13.28 6.37
CA PHE A 140 -26.91 -12.97 5.50
C PHE A 140 -27.73 -14.23 5.20
N PRO A 141 -29.03 -14.24 5.53
CA PRO A 141 -29.88 -15.39 5.26
C PRO A 141 -30.31 -15.47 3.79
N ASN A 142 -30.73 -16.68 3.41
CA ASN A 142 -31.39 -17.03 2.16
C ASN A 142 -30.67 -16.52 0.89
N LEU A 143 -29.37 -16.76 0.81
CA LEU A 143 -28.55 -16.36 -0.33
C LEU A 143 -28.77 -17.30 -1.53
N VAL A 144 -28.62 -16.77 -2.74
CA VAL A 144 -28.58 -17.57 -3.97
C VAL A 144 -27.14 -18.02 -4.23
N GLY A 145 -26.89 -19.32 -4.20
CA GLY A 145 -25.59 -19.93 -4.50
C GLY A 145 -25.67 -20.98 -5.60
N GLY A 146 -24.54 -21.56 -5.99
CA GLY A 146 -24.54 -22.69 -6.91
C GLY A 146 -25.26 -23.93 -6.36
N ALA A 147 -25.63 -24.86 -7.23
CA ALA A 147 -26.27 -26.13 -6.86
C ALA A 147 -25.36 -27.37 -7.01
N ASN A 148 -24.07 -27.20 -7.34
CA ASN A 148 -23.18 -28.28 -7.82
C ASN A 148 -23.77 -29.05 -9.01
N LYS A 149 -24.58 -28.37 -9.82
CA LYS A 149 -25.25 -28.93 -10.99
C LYS A 149 -25.21 -27.91 -12.12
N PRO A 150 -24.78 -28.30 -13.34
CA PRO A 150 -24.74 -27.38 -14.47
C PRO A 150 -26.09 -26.71 -14.68
N GLU A 151 -26.06 -25.40 -14.96
CA GLU A 151 -27.24 -24.58 -15.25
C GLU A 151 -28.25 -24.48 -14.10
N HIS A 152 -27.88 -24.80 -12.87
CA HIS A 152 -28.77 -24.70 -11.73
C HIS A 152 -28.11 -23.97 -10.56
N HIS A 153 -28.89 -23.11 -9.91
CA HIS A 153 -28.54 -22.46 -8.65
C HIS A 153 -29.53 -22.88 -7.57
N LEU A 154 -29.16 -22.68 -6.31
CA LEU A 154 -29.97 -22.93 -5.15
C LEU A 154 -30.34 -21.60 -4.50
N LYS A 155 -31.63 -21.28 -4.49
CA LYS A 155 -32.17 -20.19 -3.67
C LYS A 155 -32.23 -20.61 -2.21
N ASN A 156 -32.24 -19.60 -1.36
CA ASN A 156 -32.42 -19.74 0.08
C ASN A 156 -31.33 -20.57 0.76
N THR A 157 -30.08 -20.48 0.30
CA THR A 157 -28.93 -21.15 0.92
C THR A 157 -28.52 -20.42 2.20
N ASN A 158 -28.26 -21.17 3.26
CA ASN A 158 -27.92 -20.65 4.59
C ASN A 158 -26.77 -21.45 5.21
N ALA A 159 -25.71 -20.76 5.62
CA ALA A 159 -24.65 -21.36 6.43
C ALA A 159 -25.19 -21.87 7.77
N GLY A 160 -24.62 -22.95 8.30
CA GLY A 160 -25.06 -23.63 9.52
C GLY A 160 -26.25 -24.57 9.33
N ARG A 161 -27.21 -24.22 8.45
CA ARG A 161 -28.33 -25.11 8.09
C ARG A 161 -27.97 -26.04 6.92
N ASP A 162 -27.49 -25.49 5.81
CA ASP A 162 -27.28 -26.24 4.57
C ASP A 162 -25.83 -26.74 4.41
N TYR A 163 -24.87 -26.01 4.96
CA TYR A 163 -23.46 -26.39 5.00
C TYR A 163 -22.78 -25.80 6.24
N GLN A 164 -21.72 -26.47 6.71
CA GLN A 164 -20.96 -26.03 7.87
C GLN A 164 -19.54 -25.59 7.46
N PRO A 165 -19.22 -24.28 7.53
CA PRO A 165 -17.86 -23.80 7.35
C PRO A 165 -16.92 -24.38 8.42
N ASP A 166 -15.69 -24.68 8.02
CA ASP A 166 -14.61 -25.06 8.95
C ASP A 166 -14.01 -23.81 9.62
N ILE A 167 -13.96 -22.69 8.87
CA ILE A 167 -13.47 -21.39 9.34
C ILE A 167 -14.47 -20.31 8.92
N VAL A 168 -14.81 -19.41 9.84
CA VAL A 168 -15.53 -18.17 9.56
C VAL A 168 -14.63 -16.99 9.90
N ALA A 169 -14.39 -16.09 8.96
CA ALA A 169 -13.51 -14.94 9.14
C ALA A 169 -13.92 -13.78 8.21
N ASP A 170 -13.47 -12.55 8.51
CA ASP A 170 -13.49 -11.49 7.50
C ASP A 170 -12.38 -11.76 6.47
N ILE A 171 -12.79 -12.11 5.26
CA ILE A 171 -11.91 -12.38 4.12
C ILE A 171 -12.30 -11.54 2.90
N ALA A 172 -13.12 -10.50 3.08
CA ALA A 172 -13.53 -9.61 2.02
C ALA A 172 -12.51 -8.48 1.80
N LEU A 173 -12.32 -8.10 0.54
CA LEU A 173 -11.50 -6.96 0.13
C LEU A 173 -12.36 -5.70 0.04
N ALA A 174 -12.02 -4.68 0.82
CA ALA A 174 -12.66 -3.37 0.76
C ALA A 174 -12.44 -2.69 -0.60
N ARG A 175 -13.38 -1.83 -1.00
CA ARG A 175 -13.37 -1.04 -2.23
C ARG A 175 -13.49 0.44 -1.90
N HIS A 176 -13.08 1.28 -2.86
CA HIS A 176 -13.31 2.71 -2.76
C HIS A 176 -14.83 2.98 -2.67
N GLY A 177 -15.23 3.79 -1.68
CA GLY A 177 -16.62 4.14 -1.43
C GLY A 177 -17.37 3.19 -0.48
N ASP A 178 -16.79 2.05 -0.09
CA ASP A 178 -17.39 1.21 0.96
C ASP A 178 -17.46 2.00 2.29
N LYS A 179 -18.46 1.69 3.12
CA LYS A 179 -18.62 2.35 4.42
C LYS A 179 -17.57 1.88 5.42
N CYS A 180 -17.08 2.79 6.24
CA CYS A 180 -16.17 2.49 7.33
C CYS A 180 -16.92 1.73 8.44
N VAL A 181 -16.27 0.74 9.06
CA VAL A 181 -16.86 0.04 10.20
C VAL A 181 -17.15 1.04 11.34
N GLY A 182 -18.35 0.98 11.88
CA GLY A 182 -18.74 1.76 13.07
C GLY A 182 -18.91 3.26 12.84
N SER A 183 -18.95 3.73 11.59
CA SER A 183 -19.25 5.13 11.27
C SER A 183 -19.95 5.29 9.92
N ASP A 184 -20.53 6.46 9.68
CA ASP A 184 -21.11 6.81 8.36
C ASP A 184 -20.06 7.30 7.35
N ALA A 185 -18.78 7.32 7.72
CA ALA A 185 -17.70 7.72 6.83
C ALA A 185 -17.48 6.68 5.72
N THR A 186 -16.97 7.13 4.57
CA THR A 186 -16.63 6.25 3.44
C THR A 186 -15.13 6.03 3.34
N LEU A 187 -14.71 4.86 2.88
CA LEU A 187 -13.31 4.53 2.65
C LEU A 187 -12.82 5.09 1.31
N VAL A 188 -11.74 5.88 1.35
CA VAL A 188 -11.07 6.43 0.18
C VAL A 188 -9.76 5.68 -0.05
N LEU A 189 -9.61 5.06 -1.21
CA LEU A 189 -8.37 4.40 -1.62
C LEU A 189 -7.32 5.40 -2.11
N HIS A 190 -6.18 5.44 -1.43
CA HIS A 190 -4.98 6.18 -1.81
C HIS A 190 -3.86 5.22 -2.21
N ARG A 191 -3.03 5.64 -3.18
CA ARG A 191 -1.74 5.02 -3.45
C ARG A 191 -0.70 5.57 -2.48
N GLY A 192 0.21 4.72 -2.02
CA GLY A 192 1.26 5.11 -1.09
C GLY A 192 2.46 4.19 -1.19
N ILE A 193 3.63 4.74 -0.84
CA ILE A 193 4.88 4.00 -0.75
C ILE A 193 5.12 3.70 0.74
N GLU A 194 5.22 2.42 1.10
CA GLU A 194 5.55 2.04 2.48
C GLU A 194 7.02 2.37 2.77
N VAL A 195 7.27 3.44 3.51
CA VAL A 195 8.63 3.86 3.91
C VAL A 195 9.08 3.23 5.24
N GLY A 196 8.16 2.70 6.03
CA GLY A 196 8.47 2.01 7.27
C GLY A 196 7.29 1.20 7.82
N HIS A 197 7.60 0.30 8.74
CA HIS A 197 6.63 -0.60 9.35
C HIS A 197 7.06 -0.94 10.78
N CYS A 198 6.10 -1.04 11.70
CA CYS A 198 6.31 -1.55 13.04
C CYS A 198 5.46 -2.80 13.31
N PHE A 199 6.04 -3.79 13.96
CA PHE A 199 5.38 -5.06 14.25
C PHE A 199 5.44 -5.39 15.74
N LYS A 200 4.30 -5.83 16.29
CA LYS A 200 4.24 -6.55 17.57
C LYS A 200 4.49 -8.03 17.28
N LEU A 201 5.74 -8.49 17.42
CA LEU A 201 6.13 -9.86 17.09
C LEU A 201 5.71 -10.88 18.17
N GLY A 202 5.37 -10.42 19.37
CA GLY A 202 4.97 -11.30 20.46
C GLY A 202 6.13 -12.22 20.85
N LYS A 203 5.84 -13.52 20.96
CA LYS A 203 6.82 -14.57 21.27
C LYS A 203 7.31 -15.35 20.06
N ARG A 204 6.92 -14.94 18.84
CA ARG A 204 7.13 -15.69 17.59
C ARG A 204 8.58 -16.13 17.36
N TYR A 205 9.55 -15.34 17.82
CA TYR A 205 10.97 -15.66 17.71
C TYR A 205 11.59 -16.08 19.05
N SER A 206 11.24 -15.38 20.14
CA SER A 206 11.85 -15.63 21.44
C SER A 206 11.57 -17.03 21.98
N GLU A 207 10.36 -17.58 21.77
CA GLU A 207 9.98 -18.91 22.26
C GLU A 207 10.68 -20.05 21.48
N PRO A 208 10.66 -20.12 20.13
CA PRO A 208 11.40 -21.16 19.39
C PRO A 208 12.92 -21.09 19.58
N MET A 209 13.47 -19.90 19.85
CA MET A 209 14.91 -19.72 20.09
C MET A 209 15.32 -19.97 21.55
N GLY A 210 14.37 -20.24 22.46
CA GLY A 210 14.66 -20.46 23.88
C GLY A 210 15.18 -19.23 24.62
N ILE A 211 14.86 -18.02 24.14
CA ILE A 211 15.28 -16.77 24.80
C ILE A 211 14.41 -16.56 26.05
N THR A 212 15.06 -16.42 27.20
CA THR A 212 14.37 -16.21 28.49
C THR A 212 15.07 -15.17 29.35
N PHE A 213 14.33 -14.55 30.27
CA PHE A 213 14.83 -13.66 31.32
C PHE A 213 14.09 -13.95 32.64
N LEU A 214 14.65 -13.54 33.78
CA LEU A 214 13.95 -13.60 35.06
C LEU A 214 13.11 -12.35 35.23
N ASP A 215 11.82 -12.53 35.54
CA ASP A 215 10.94 -11.42 35.89
C ASP A 215 11.22 -10.89 37.31
N GLU A 216 10.44 -9.90 37.74
CA GLU A 216 10.53 -9.29 39.07
C GLU A 216 10.33 -10.27 40.25
N ASN A 217 9.73 -11.44 40.00
CA ASN A 217 9.52 -12.51 40.98
C ASN A 217 10.57 -13.62 40.88
N GLY A 218 11.60 -13.45 40.04
CA GLY A 218 12.62 -14.47 39.80
C GLY A 218 12.14 -15.64 38.95
N LYS A 219 11.03 -15.50 38.22
CA LYS A 219 10.49 -16.55 37.36
C LYS A 219 11.01 -16.40 35.92
N ALA A 220 11.51 -17.48 35.35
CA ALA A 220 11.91 -17.52 33.94
C ALA A 220 10.70 -17.28 33.03
N THR A 221 10.80 -16.24 32.20
CA THR A 221 9.76 -15.79 31.27
C THR A 221 10.36 -15.51 29.89
N VAL A 222 9.57 -15.73 28.83
CA VAL A 222 9.94 -15.43 27.44
C VAL A 222 9.64 -13.96 27.13
N PRO A 223 10.61 -13.18 26.61
CA PRO A 223 10.41 -11.77 26.30
C PRO A 223 9.45 -11.57 25.12
N ILE A 224 8.62 -10.54 25.22
CA ILE A 224 7.76 -10.06 24.13
C ILE A 224 8.60 -9.15 23.24
N MET A 225 8.57 -9.42 21.93
CA MET A 225 9.38 -8.69 20.95
C MET A 225 8.54 -7.70 20.13
N GLY A 226 9.16 -6.58 19.80
CA GLY A 226 8.72 -5.65 18.75
C GLY A 226 9.82 -5.48 17.71
N SER A 227 9.46 -5.07 16.51
CA SER A 227 10.42 -4.72 15.45
C SER A 227 9.96 -3.46 14.73
N TYR A 228 10.91 -2.64 14.32
CA TYR A 228 10.70 -1.34 13.68
C TYR A 228 11.68 -1.23 12.51
N GLY A 229 11.16 -1.04 11.31
CA GLY A 229 11.96 -0.93 10.10
C GLY A 229 11.61 0.33 9.32
N ILE A 230 12.63 1.02 8.84
CA ILE A 230 12.52 2.12 7.87
C ILE A 230 13.40 1.77 6.68
N GLY A 231 12.83 1.79 5.49
CA GLY A 231 13.57 1.54 4.26
C GLY A 231 14.31 2.79 3.82
N VAL A 232 15.48 3.09 4.39
CA VAL A 232 16.21 4.36 4.12
C VAL A 232 16.43 4.62 2.62
N GLY A 233 16.84 3.61 1.85
CA GLY A 233 16.99 3.77 0.39
C GLY A 233 15.66 4.03 -0.33
N ARG A 234 14.57 3.40 0.13
CA ARG A 234 13.22 3.63 -0.41
C ARG A 234 12.69 5.01 0.00
N LEU A 235 13.02 5.48 1.20
CA LEU A 235 12.63 6.79 1.70
C LEU A 235 13.20 7.89 0.80
N MET A 236 14.46 7.79 0.40
CA MET A 236 15.07 8.72 -0.56
C MET A 236 14.29 8.76 -1.88
N ALA A 237 13.95 7.61 -2.46
CA ALA A 237 13.14 7.55 -3.68
C ALA A 237 11.72 8.12 -3.47
N ALA A 238 11.09 7.86 -2.32
CA ALA A 238 9.77 8.38 -2.00
C ALA A 238 9.76 9.91 -1.83
N VAL A 239 10.85 10.49 -1.28
CA VAL A 239 11.04 11.94 -1.20
C VAL A 239 11.10 12.54 -2.61
N VAL A 240 11.90 11.96 -3.51
CA VAL A 240 11.99 12.42 -4.90
C VAL A 240 10.63 12.29 -5.61
N GLU A 241 9.93 11.18 -5.44
CA GLU A 241 8.59 10.98 -6.02
C GLU A 241 7.60 12.07 -5.60
N GLN A 242 7.66 12.54 -4.36
CA GLN A 242 6.79 13.61 -3.89
C GLN A 242 7.32 15.01 -4.23
N HIS A 243 8.63 15.20 -4.31
CA HIS A 243 9.26 16.51 -4.45
C HIS A 243 10.18 16.55 -5.70
N HIS A 244 9.56 16.66 -6.86
CA HIS A 244 10.24 16.88 -8.14
C HIS A 244 9.37 17.74 -9.06
N ASP A 245 9.97 18.19 -10.15
CA ASP A 245 9.27 18.76 -11.32
C ASP A 245 9.85 18.18 -12.61
N ASP A 246 9.41 18.71 -13.76
CA ASP A 246 9.87 18.27 -15.09
C ASP A 246 11.38 18.50 -15.33
N HIS A 247 12.05 19.26 -14.47
CA HIS A 247 13.47 19.63 -14.59
C HIS A 247 14.38 18.89 -13.61
N GLY A 248 13.85 18.29 -12.55
CA GLY A 248 14.65 17.50 -11.63
C GLY A 248 14.12 17.42 -10.21
N ILE A 249 15.02 17.06 -9.30
CA ILE A 249 14.71 16.87 -7.89
C ILE A 249 14.49 18.23 -7.21
N ILE A 250 13.59 18.26 -6.23
CA ILE A 250 13.39 19.38 -5.34
C ILE A 250 13.57 18.87 -3.91
N TRP A 251 14.80 18.90 -3.39
CA TRP A 251 15.03 18.37 -2.05
C TRP A 251 14.27 19.19 -0.98
N PRO A 252 13.72 18.53 0.06
CA PRO A 252 13.63 19.14 1.37
C PRO A 252 15.01 19.64 1.79
N GLU A 253 15.05 20.79 2.43
CA GLU A 253 16.24 21.50 2.83
C GLU A 253 17.12 20.60 3.74
N SER A 254 16.48 19.87 4.67
CA SER A 254 17.15 18.92 5.56
C SER A 254 17.68 17.62 4.92
N LEU A 255 17.36 17.38 3.64
CA LEU A 255 17.77 16.19 2.89
C LEU A 255 18.62 16.52 1.67
N ALA A 256 18.82 17.80 1.38
CA ALA A 256 19.60 18.22 0.24
C ALA A 256 21.07 17.77 0.40
N PRO A 257 21.75 17.38 -0.69
CA PRO A 257 23.16 16.98 -0.61
C PRO A 257 24.10 18.15 -0.33
N PHE A 258 23.64 19.38 -0.59
CA PHE A 258 24.31 20.65 -0.36
C PHE A 258 23.24 21.70 -0.07
N ASP A 259 23.60 22.76 0.63
CA ASP A 259 22.74 23.92 0.88
C ASP A 259 22.68 24.83 -0.35
N VAL A 260 23.85 25.06 -0.97
CA VAL A 260 24.05 26.05 -2.03
C VAL A 260 24.76 25.43 -3.23
N HIS A 261 24.25 25.67 -4.43
CA HIS A 261 24.91 25.40 -5.69
C HIS A 261 25.44 26.72 -6.26
N LEU A 262 26.74 26.93 -6.11
CA LEU A 262 27.43 28.10 -6.61
C LEU A 262 27.85 27.88 -8.06
N VAL A 263 27.21 28.57 -8.99
CA VAL A 263 27.47 28.48 -10.43
C VAL A 263 28.30 29.67 -10.88
N SER A 264 29.57 29.43 -11.23
CA SER A 264 30.42 30.46 -11.82
C SER A 264 30.35 30.42 -13.35
N LEU A 265 30.10 31.59 -13.96
CA LEU A 265 30.19 31.79 -15.41
C LEU A 265 31.51 32.45 -15.84
N ALA A 266 32.56 32.30 -15.03
CA ALA A 266 33.91 32.76 -15.34
C ALA A 266 34.46 32.11 -16.61
N LYS A 267 35.27 32.85 -17.38
CA LYS A 267 36.03 32.29 -18.50
C LYS A 267 37.34 31.68 -18.03
N LYS A 268 37.92 32.24 -16.97
CA LYS A 268 39.16 31.79 -16.31
C LYS A 268 39.02 32.01 -14.81
N ALA A 269 39.61 31.13 -13.99
CA ALA A 269 39.63 31.30 -12.54
C ALA A 269 40.27 32.63 -12.08
N THR A 270 41.17 33.21 -12.89
CA THR A 270 41.86 34.47 -12.58
C THR A 270 41.12 35.71 -13.06
N ASP A 271 39.96 35.57 -13.73
CA ASP A 271 39.15 36.74 -14.08
C ASP A 271 38.31 37.20 -12.87
N GLU A 272 37.77 38.41 -12.95
CA GLU A 272 36.99 39.04 -11.88
C GLU A 272 35.84 38.14 -11.37
N VAL A 273 35.18 37.40 -12.27
CA VAL A 273 34.09 36.47 -11.91
C VAL A 273 34.64 35.24 -11.20
N GLY A 274 35.78 34.71 -11.66
CA GLY A 274 36.45 33.57 -11.05
C GLY A 274 36.94 33.87 -9.64
N GLN A 275 37.56 35.04 -9.43
CA GLN A 275 38.03 35.49 -8.12
C GLN A 275 36.85 35.70 -7.15
N ALA A 276 35.81 36.41 -7.57
CA ALA A 276 34.63 36.63 -6.74
C ALA A 276 33.90 35.31 -6.38
N ALA A 277 33.88 34.33 -7.28
CA ALA A 277 33.30 33.02 -6.99
C ALA A 277 34.10 32.22 -5.97
N GLU A 278 35.44 32.23 -6.06
CA GLU A 278 36.29 31.57 -5.08
C GLU A 278 36.18 32.24 -3.71
N GLU A 279 36.18 33.58 -3.64
CA GLU A 279 36.01 34.33 -2.40
C GLU A 279 34.66 33.99 -1.74
N LEU A 280 33.56 34.06 -2.50
CA LEU A 280 32.23 33.73 -1.97
C LEU A 280 32.12 32.25 -1.54
N TYR A 281 32.74 31.32 -2.28
CA TYR A 281 32.79 29.92 -1.88
C TYR A 281 33.43 29.76 -0.50
N GLN A 282 34.58 30.40 -0.26
CA GLN A 282 35.26 30.36 1.04
C GLN A 282 34.40 30.98 2.14
N GLU A 283 33.74 32.11 1.89
CA GLU A 283 32.88 32.79 2.86
C GLU A 283 31.68 31.92 3.27
N LEU A 284 31.00 31.29 2.30
CA LEU A 284 29.88 30.38 2.56
C LEU A 284 30.34 29.14 3.35
N GLN A 285 31.52 28.59 3.05
CA GLN A 285 32.08 27.47 3.82
C GLN A 285 32.45 27.87 5.25
N ILE A 286 33.00 29.08 5.45
CA ILE A 286 33.30 29.63 6.79
C ILE A 286 32.01 29.81 7.59
N ALA A 287 30.92 30.18 6.94
CA ALA A 287 29.59 30.25 7.55
C ALA A 287 28.98 28.87 7.88
N GLY A 288 29.62 27.77 7.48
CA GLY A 288 29.20 26.40 7.79
C GLY A 288 28.18 25.82 6.81
N LEU A 289 28.02 26.44 5.63
CA LEU A 289 27.14 25.93 4.57
C LEU A 289 27.87 24.89 3.70
N ASP A 290 27.17 23.83 3.34
CA ASP A 290 27.64 22.84 2.37
C ASP A 290 27.43 23.38 0.95
N VAL A 291 28.52 23.69 0.24
CA VAL A 291 28.48 24.35 -1.07
C VAL A 291 28.97 23.43 -2.17
N LEU A 292 28.13 23.21 -3.19
CA LEU A 292 28.52 22.63 -4.47
C LEU A 292 29.00 23.73 -5.40
N PHE A 293 30.30 23.82 -5.61
CA PHE A 293 30.89 24.80 -6.53
C PHE A 293 31.00 24.22 -7.96
N ASP A 294 30.23 24.77 -8.90
CA ASP A 294 30.33 24.44 -10.32
C ASP A 294 31.33 25.37 -11.03
N ASP A 295 32.60 25.00 -10.93
CA ASP A 295 33.75 25.64 -11.57
C ASP A 295 34.09 25.06 -12.96
N ARG A 296 33.26 24.13 -13.45
CA ARG A 296 33.50 23.39 -14.71
C ARG A 296 33.58 24.33 -15.91
N LYS A 297 34.33 23.94 -16.93
CA LYS A 297 34.44 24.68 -18.20
C LYS A 297 33.32 24.32 -19.18
N GLU A 298 32.08 24.45 -18.72
CA GLU A 298 30.87 24.11 -19.47
C GLU A 298 30.03 25.33 -19.83
N SER A 299 29.12 25.16 -20.79
CA SER A 299 28.20 26.24 -21.17
C SER A 299 27.21 26.57 -20.03
N PRO A 300 26.75 27.83 -19.90
CA PRO A 300 25.78 28.19 -18.87
C PRO A 300 24.52 27.33 -18.89
N GLY A 301 24.02 26.98 -20.09
CA GLY A 301 22.83 26.13 -20.25
C GLY A 301 23.03 24.74 -19.65
N VAL A 302 24.20 24.13 -19.85
CA VAL A 302 24.54 22.82 -19.26
C VAL A 302 24.61 22.92 -17.74
N LYS A 303 25.32 23.93 -17.22
CA LYS A 303 25.42 24.15 -15.76
C LYS A 303 24.05 24.34 -15.10
N PHE A 304 23.19 25.16 -15.70
CA PHE A 304 21.84 25.39 -15.16
C PHE A 304 20.97 24.14 -15.23
N SER A 305 21.03 23.38 -16.33
CA SER A 305 20.30 22.12 -16.45
C SER A 305 20.76 21.09 -15.41
N ASP A 306 22.07 20.96 -15.19
CA ASP A 306 22.62 20.07 -14.16
C ASP A 306 22.22 20.54 -12.75
N ALA A 307 22.25 21.85 -12.50
CA ALA A 307 21.85 22.40 -11.22
C ALA A 307 20.35 22.17 -10.92
N ASP A 308 19.47 22.33 -11.92
CA ASP A 308 18.05 22.04 -11.78
C ASP A 308 17.81 20.53 -11.56
N LEU A 309 18.60 19.67 -12.21
CA LEU A 309 18.54 18.21 -12.07
C LEU A 309 18.98 17.72 -10.68
N ILE A 310 20.13 18.21 -10.20
CA ILE A 310 20.70 17.86 -8.89
C ILE A 310 19.78 18.34 -7.75
N GLY A 311 19.14 19.50 -7.93
CA GLY A 311 18.05 19.95 -7.06
C GLY A 311 18.47 20.63 -5.76
N VAL A 312 19.71 21.13 -5.67
CA VAL A 312 20.19 21.89 -4.50
C VAL A 312 19.26 23.10 -4.24
N PRO A 313 18.78 23.33 -2.99
CA PRO A 313 17.76 24.33 -2.68
C PRO A 313 18.09 25.75 -3.14
N TRP A 314 19.30 26.23 -2.86
CA TRP A 314 19.71 27.58 -3.26
C TRP A 314 20.73 27.54 -4.38
N ARG A 315 20.48 28.28 -5.47
CA ARG A 315 21.45 28.48 -6.54
C ARG A 315 21.92 29.92 -6.56
N ILE A 316 23.23 30.11 -6.39
CA ILE A 316 23.89 31.40 -6.61
C ILE A 316 24.54 31.35 -7.98
N THR A 317 24.29 32.35 -8.82
CA THR A 317 24.96 32.51 -10.11
C THR A 317 25.79 33.77 -10.12
N ILE A 318 27.10 33.62 -10.36
CA ILE A 318 28.02 34.75 -10.53
C ILE A 318 28.39 34.92 -11.99
N SER A 319 28.17 36.12 -12.51
CA SER A 319 28.51 36.50 -13.87
C SER A 319 28.98 37.94 -13.93
N ALA A 320 29.67 38.31 -15.01
CA ALA A 320 30.06 39.71 -15.22
C ALA A 320 28.84 40.66 -15.28
N ARG A 321 27.64 40.16 -15.58
CA ARG A 321 26.40 40.95 -15.56
C ARG A 321 25.88 41.15 -14.13
N SER A 322 25.88 40.10 -13.30
CA SER A 322 25.41 40.20 -11.92
C SER A 322 26.31 41.12 -11.11
N LEU A 323 27.63 40.99 -11.26
CA LEU A 323 28.61 41.85 -10.57
C LEU A 323 28.43 43.32 -10.93
N LYS A 324 28.20 43.64 -12.21
CA LYS A 324 27.89 45.01 -12.66
C LYS A 324 26.58 45.56 -12.09
N ASN A 325 25.66 44.68 -11.73
CA ASN A 325 24.40 45.04 -11.08
C ASN A 325 24.52 45.06 -9.55
N GLY A 326 25.73 44.94 -9.00
CA GLY A 326 26.02 45.10 -7.58
C GLY A 326 25.93 43.83 -6.73
N GLY A 327 25.90 42.63 -7.33
CA GLY A 327 25.80 41.41 -6.53
C GLY A 327 25.80 40.09 -7.31
N VAL A 328 25.10 39.11 -6.75
CA VAL A 328 24.93 37.77 -7.32
C VAL A 328 23.46 37.46 -7.57
N GLU A 329 23.18 36.64 -8.58
CA GLU A 329 21.81 36.20 -8.86
C GLU A 329 21.50 34.98 -7.97
N LEU A 330 20.55 35.14 -7.06
CA LEU A 330 20.05 34.08 -6.19
C LEU A 330 18.71 33.56 -6.71
N LYS A 331 18.56 32.24 -6.72
CA LYS A 331 17.31 31.54 -7.04
C LYS A 331 17.09 30.38 -6.07
N HIS A 332 15.90 30.28 -5.49
CA HIS A 332 15.47 29.06 -4.81
C HIS A 332 14.97 28.01 -5.82
N ARG A 333 15.30 26.73 -5.66
CA ARG A 333 15.00 25.66 -6.61
C ARG A 333 13.50 25.51 -6.88
N ARG A 334 12.66 25.82 -5.91
CA ARG A 334 11.18 25.78 -6.02
C ARG A 334 10.57 27.02 -6.67
N GLU A 335 11.33 28.12 -6.77
CA GLU A 335 10.81 29.41 -7.22
C GLU A 335 11.17 29.68 -8.68
N ALA A 336 10.29 30.40 -9.38
CA ALA A 336 10.54 30.85 -10.75
C ALA A 336 11.44 32.10 -10.78
N ASP A 337 11.25 32.98 -9.79
CA ASP A 337 11.88 34.28 -9.74
C ASP A 337 13.34 34.21 -9.31
N ARG A 338 14.09 35.24 -9.72
CA ARG A 338 15.51 35.41 -9.41
C ARG A 338 15.69 36.81 -8.86
N GLN A 339 16.52 36.94 -7.85
CA GLN A 339 16.83 38.23 -7.24
C GLN A 339 18.32 38.49 -7.26
N ILE A 340 18.70 39.76 -7.32
CA ILE A 340 20.09 40.18 -7.16
C ILE A 340 20.28 40.55 -5.70
N ILE A 341 21.18 39.86 -5.02
CA ILE A 341 21.56 40.13 -3.63
C ILE A 341 23.00 40.67 -3.64
N PRO A 342 23.29 41.76 -2.90
CA PRO A 342 24.66 42.24 -2.72
C PRO A 342 25.61 41.15 -2.20
N LEU A 343 26.86 41.18 -2.64
CA LEU A 343 27.87 40.17 -2.24
C LEU A 343 28.13 40.16 -0.74
N ASP A 344 28.05 41.32 -0.09
CA ASP A 344 28.24 41.50 1.34
C ASP A 344 27.02 41.10 2.18
N GLU A 345 25.86 40.85 1.55
CA GLU A 345 24.61 40.47 2.24
C GLU A 345 24.22 38.99 2.01
N ILE A 346 24.76 38.34 0.97
CA ILE A 346 24.26 37.01 0.54
C ILE A 346 24.52 35.89 1.57
N VAL A 347 25.65 35.95 2.28
CA VAL A 347 26.00 34.92 3.28
C VAL A 347 25.03 34.99 4.45
N ASP A 348 24.84 36.17 5.02
CA ASP A 348 23.90 36.40 6.12
C ASP A 348 22.47 36.05 5.71
N PHE A 349 22.06 36.45 4.49
CA PHE A 349 20.75 36.09 3.95
C PHE A 349 20.50 34.58 3.93
N LEU A 350 21.49 33.78 3.51
CA LEU A 350 21.35 32.32 3.41
C LEU A 350 21.38 31.65 4.78
N VAL A 351 22.24 32.11 5.68
CA VAL A 351 22.30 31.62 7.07
C VAL A 351 20.95 31.83 7.76
N ASP A 352 20.36 33.03 7.63
CA ASP A 352 19.04 33.34 8.19
C ASP A 352 17.94 32.44 7.60
N LYS A 353 18.03 32.09 6.31
CA LYS A 353 17.02 31.26 5.63
C LYS A 353 17.11 29.77 5.92
N LEU A 354 18.30 29.26 6.20
CA LEU A 354 18.52 27.83 6.40
C LEU A 354 18.42 27.40 7.87
N TRP A 355 18.59 28.34 8.81
CA TRP A 355 18.60 28.05 10.26
C TRP A 355 17.41 28.64 11.04
N GLU A 356 16.38 29.16 10.36
CA GLU A 356 15.00 29.27 10.88
C GLU A 356 14.29 27.91 10.91
#